data_AF-A0A6L8F0L8-F1
#
_entry.id   AF-A0A6L8F0L8-F1
#
_cell.length_a   1.000
_cell.length_b   1.000
_cell.length_c   1.000
_cell.angle_alpha   90.00
_cell.angle_beta   90.00
_cell.angle_gamma   90.00
#
_symmetry.space_group_name_H-M   'P 1'
#
loop_
_entity.id
_entity.type
_entity.pdbx_description
1 polymer ?
#
loop_
_entity_poly.entity_id
_entity_poly.type
_entity_poly.pdbx_seq_one_letter_code
_entity_poly.pdbx_strand_id
1 'polypeptide(L)'
;MCIIVDANTFHKFKDPNNEDMEPVWTWLEKRGGKIAYSDTEKLEEEWNRGGMQNLRNRLRRTGKLKIVSPQDVEEKANELSGEIESNDEHIIALAIIAGVKILVSYREGDSDLFTDFKNRELVGGRVYTRKAHAQRMLRKDTCP
;
A
#
# COMPACT_ATOMS: atom_id res chain seq x y z
N MET A 1 -10.87 -3.47 -5.05
CA MET A 1 -10.28 -4.35 -4.01
C MET A 1 -8.80 -4.04 -3.96
N CYS A 2 -8.33 -3.26 -2.99
CA CYS A 2 -7.02 -2.63 -3.10
C CYS A 2 -6.28 -2.64 -1.76
N ILE A 3 -4.97 -2.90 -1.83
CA ILE A 3 -4.02 -2.69 -0.74
C ILE A 3 -3.01 -1.62 -1.16
N ILE A 4 -2.33 -1.02 -0.21
CA ILE A 4 -1.07 -0.31 -0.46
C ILE A 4 0.05 -1.17 0.10
N VAL A 5 1.17 -1.25 -0.61
CA VAL A 5 2.38 -1.93 -0.14
C VAL A 5 3.38 -0.85 0.19
N ASP A 6 3.76 -0.77 1.47
CA ASP A 6 4.78 0.15 1.94
C ASP A 6 6.17 -0.26 1.38
N ALA A 7 6.97 0.76 1.03
CA ALA A 7 8.26 0.60 0.40
C ALA A 7 9.26 -0.18 1.24
N ASN A 8 9.24 -0.01 2.56
CA ASN A 8 10.09 -0.78 3.47
C ASN A 8 9.80 -2.28 3.30
N THR A 9 8.57 -2.66 2.98
CA THR A 9 8.11 -4.06 2.87
C THR A 9 8.46 -4.73 1.55
N PHE A 10 8.98 -4.01 0.56
CA PHE A 10 9.24 -4.56 -0.77
C PHE A 10 10.20 -5.74 -0.78
N HIS A 11 11.20 -5.79 0.10
CA HIS A 11 12.12 -6.92 0.17
C HIS A 11 11.39 -8.23 0.54
N LYS A 12 10.46 -8.18 1.51
CA LYS A 12 9.62 -9.33 1.88
C LYS A 12 8.60 -9.64 0.80
N PHE A 13 7.97 -8.60 0.25
CA PHE A 13 6.93 -8.74 -0.76
C PHE A 13 7.44 -9.42 -2.03
N LYS A 14 8.71 -9.18 -2.40
CA LYS A 14 9.34 -9.81 -3.56
C LYS A 14 9.90 -11.20 -3.30
N ASP A 15 10.11 -11.59 -2.05
CA ASP A 15 10.65 -12.90 -1.71
C ASP A 15 9.56 -13.98 -1.89
N PRO A 16 9.71 -14.91 -2.86
CA PRO A 16 8.72 -15.94 -3.12
C PRO A 16 8.58 -16.94 -1.96
N ASN A 17 9.57 -17.01 -1.06
CA ASN A 17 9.55 -17.91 0.09
C ASN A 17 8.99 -17.24 1.35
N ASN A 18 8.61 -15.96 1.28
CA ASN A 18 8.10 -15.25 2.44
C ASN A 18 6.66 -15.68 2.76
N GLU A 19 6.50 -16.48 3.81
CA GLU A 19 5.20 -17.02 4.23
C GLU A 19 4.18 -15.94 4.61
N ASP A 20 4.64 -14.75 5.05
CA ASP A 20 3.74 -13.64 5.39
C ASP A 20 3.18 -12.97 4.14
N MET A 21 3.86 -13.06 3.00
CA MET A 21 3.44 -12.43 1.74
C MET A 21 2.73 -13.41 0.80
N GLU A 22 2.87 -14.72 0.99
CA GLU A 22 2.13 -15.74 0.23
C GLU A 22 0.62 -15.46 0.17
N PRO A 23 -0.08 -15.12 1.29
CA PRO A 23 -1.51 -14.85 1.23
C PRO A 23 -1.84 -13.59 0.42
N VAL A 24 -0.95 -12.61 0.43
CA VAL A 24 -1.10 -11.37 -0.35
C VAL A 24 -0.98 -11.70 -1.85
N TRP A 25 0.02 -12.47 -2.25
CA TRP A 25 0.17 -12.94 -3.63
C TRP A 25 -1.00 -13.80 -4.09
N THR A 26 -1.42 -14.78 -3.29
CA THR A 26 -2.59 -15.61 -3.59
C THR A 26 -3.85 -14.75 -3.74
N TRP A 27 -4.03 -13.71 -2.92
CA TRP A 27 -5.14 -12.78 -3.04
C TRP A 27 -5.06 -11.91 -4.31
N LEU A 28 -3.88 -11.38 -4.65
CA LEU A 28 -3.65 -10.62 -5.88
C LEU A 28 -3.95 -11.47 -7.12
N GLU A 29 -3.40 -12.68 -7.19
CA GLU A 29 -3.48 -13.52 -8.38
C GLU A 29 -4.85 -14.17 -8.55
N LYS A 30 -5.37 -14.81 -7.49
CA LYS A 30 -6.55 -15.68 -7.58
C LYS A 30 -7.85 -15.02 -7.15
N ARG A 31 -7.80 -13.94 -6.37
CA ARG A 31 -9.00 -13.31 -5.77
C ARG A 31 -9.30 -11.93 -6.31
N GLY A 32 -8.63 -11.52 -7.39
CA GLY A 32 -8.87 -10.22 -8.04
C GLY A 32 -8.34 -9.03 -7.23
N GLY A 33 -7.45 -9.27 -6.27
CA GLY A 33 -6.80 -8.20 -5.52
C GLY A 33 -5.98 -7.28 -6.42
N LYS A 34 -5.89 -6.01 -6.02
CA LYS A 34 -5.06 -5.00 -6.67
C LYS A 34 -4.18 -4.26 -5.65
N ILE A 35 -3.09 -3.69 -6.13
CA ILE A 35 -2.26 -2.75 -5.39
C ILE A 35 -2.62 -1.34 -5.88
N ALA A 36 -3.01 -0.46 -4.97
CA ALA A 36 -3.16 0.95 -5.30
C ALA A 36 -1.79 1.56 -5.53
N TYR A 37 -1.72 2.38 -6.57
CA TYR A 37 -0.48 2.97 -7.02
C TYR A 37 -0.76 4.31 -7.69
N SER A 38 0.19 5.23 -7.59
CA SER A 38 0.16 6.49 -8.33
C SER A 38 1.56 6.78 -8.87
N ASP A 39 1.62 7.35 -10.06
CA ASP A 39 2.86 7.66 -10.77
C ASP A 39 3.47 9.00 -10.25
N THR A 40 3.36 9.31 -8.94
CA THR A 40 3.97 10.51 -8.33
C THR A 40 5.48 10.35 -8.19
N GLU A 41 6.23 11.46 -8.20
CA GLU A 41 7.70 11.42 -8.14
C GLU A 41 8.21 10.62 -6.92
N LYS A 42 7.63 10.89 -5.73
CA LYS A 42 8.03 10.22 -4.48
C LYS A 42 7.73 8.73 -4.49
N LEU A 43 6.55 8.30 -4.96
CA LEU A 43 6.20 6.89 -5.05
C LEU A 43 7.05 6.16 -6.09
N GLU A 44 7.33 6.79 -7.22
CA GLU A 44 8.25 6.26 -8.23
C GLU A 44 9.65 6.07 -7.65
N GLU A 45 10.19 7.06 -6.92
CA GLU A 45 11.50 6.97 -6.26
C GLU A 45 11.56 5.77 -5.31
N GLU A 46 10.56 5.59 -4.44
CA GLU A 46 10.52 4.51 -3.47
C GLU A 46 10.40 3.13 -4.11
N TRP A 47 9.54 2.99 -5.12
CA TRP A 47 9.40 1.76 -5.89
C TRP A 47 10.69 1.42 -6.64
N ASN A 48 11.38 2.42 -7.17
CA ASN A 48 12.67 2.25 -7.84
C ASN A 48 13.75 1.83 -6.84
N ARG A 49 13.88 2.55 -5.72
CA ARG A 49 14.85 2.27 -4.65
C ARG A 49 14.66 0.88 -4.06
N GLY A 50 13.42 0.46 -3.85
CA GLY A 50 13.13 -0.90 -3.38
C GLY A 50 13.14 -1.97 -4.48
N GLY A 51 13.53 -1.64 -5.71
CA GLY A 51 13.72 -2.58 -6.81
C GLY A 51 12.42 -3.25 -7.27
N MET A 52 11.33 -2.48 -7.36
CA MET A 52 10.00 -2.94 -7.77
C MET A 52 9.70 -2.69 -9.26
N GLN A 53 10.59 -2.06 -10.02
CA GLN A 53 10.38 -1.68 -11.44
C GLN A 53 9.79 -2.80 -12.31
N ASN A 54 10.49 -3.94 -12.36
CA ASN A 54 10.04 -5.08 -13.16
C ASN A 54 8.70 -5.62 -12.66
N LEU A 55 8.51 -5.62 -11.34
CA LEU A 55 7.29 -6.11 -10.75
C LEU A 55 6.11 -5.18 -11.01
N ARG A 56 6.30 -3.85 -10.91
CA ARG A 56 5.31 -2.85 -11.29
C ARG A 56 4.87 -3.02 -12.72
N ASN A 57 5.81 -3.17 -13.65
CA ASN A 57 5.49 -3.39 -15.06
C ASN A 57 4.65 -4.66 -15.27
N ARG A 58 4.99 -5.76 -14.56
CA ARG A 58 4.20 -6.98 -14.55
C ARG A 58 2.79 -6.76 -13.99
N LEU A 59 2.67 -6.09 -12.84
CA LEU A 59 1.39 -5.80 -12.19
C LEU A 59 0.51 -4.88 -13.05
N ARG A 60 1.11 -3.88 -13.73
CA ARG A 60 0.42 -2.99 -14.68
C ARG A 60 -0.13 -3.78 -15.86
N ARG A 61 0.71 -4.60 -16.52
CA ARG A 61 0.31 -5.44 -17.66
C ARG A 61 -0.78 -6.45 -17.30
N THR A 62 -0.78 -6.96 -16.07
CA THR A 62 -1.76 -7.95 -15.59
C THR A 62 -3.00 -7.33 -14.94
N GLY A 63 -3.15 -6.00 -14.99
CA GLY A 63 -4.30 -5.28 -14.43
C GLY A 63 -4.40 -5.35 -12.90
N LYS A 64 -3.29 -5.65 -12.21
CA LYS A 64 -3.19 -5.77 -10.76
C LYS A 64 -2.83 -4.46 -10.06
N LEU A 65 -2.62 -3.37 -10.82
CA LEU A 65 -2.54 -2.02 -10.25
C LEU A 65 -3.90 -1.31 -10.36
N LYS A 66 -4.32 -0.65 -9.28
CA LYS A 66 -5.30 0.43 -9.33
C LYS A 66 -4.50 1.73 -9.42
N ILE A 67 -4.42 2.28 -10.62
CA ILE A 67 -3.72 3.55 -10.87
C ILE A 67 -4.65 4.69 -10.45
N VAL A 68 -4.09 5.62 -9.70
CA VAL A 68 -4.75 6.84 -9.22
C VAL A 68 -4.06 8.05 -9.84
N SER A 69 -4.78 9.17 -9.96
CA SER A 69 -4.25 10.44 -10.45
C SER A 69 -3.03 10.87 -9.61
N PRO A 70 -1.86 11.15 -10.23
CA PRO A 70 -0.71 11.68 -9.50
C PRO A 70 -0.99 13.06 -8.92
N GLN A 71 -1.70 13.91 -9.68
CA GLN A 71 -2.08 15.25 -9.23
C GLN A 71 -2.91 15.20 -7.93
N ASP A 72 -3.96 14.37 -7.89
CA ASP A 72 -4.83 14.28 -6.71
C ASP A 72 -4.06 13.77 -5.47
N VAL A 73 -3.10 12.87 -5.68
CA VAL A 73 -2.26 12.33 -4.60
C VAL A 73 -1.26 13.37 -4.12
N GLU A 74 -0.64 14.13 -5.01
CA GLU A 74 0.30 15.21 -4.67
C GLU A 74 -0.39 16.37 -3.97
N GLU A 75 -1.55 16.82 -4.46
CA GLU A 75 -2.37 17.83 -3.80
C GLU A 75 -2.72 17.37 -2.38
N LYS A 76 -3.18 16.13 -2.22
CA LYS A 76 -3.52 15.61 -0.90
C LYS A 76 -2.30 15.39 0.01
N ALA A 77 -1.15 15.01 -0.53
CA ALA A 77 0.08 14.88 0.24
C ALA A 77 0.56 16.25 0.75
N ASN A 78 0.47 17.29 -0.07
CA ASN A 78 0.80 18.66 0.32
C ASN A 78 -0.12 19.19 1.44
N GLU A 79 -1.42 18.87 1.39
CA GLU A 79 -2.36 19.20 2.48
C GLU A 79 -2.02 18.52 3.80
N LEU A 80 -1.44 17.32 3.76
CA LEU A 80 -1.08 16.54 4.94
C LEU A 80 0.31 16.90 5.50
N SER A 81 1.12 17.60 4.72
CA SER A 81 2.51 17.89 5.11
C SER A 81 2.54 18.81 6.33
N GLY A 82 3.16 18.31 7.40
CA GLY A 82 3.19 18.98 8.71
C GLY A 82 1.93 18.82 9.56
N GLU A 83 0.89 18.14 9.06
CA GLU A 83 -0.38 17.86 9.77
C GLU A 83 -0.45 16.42 10.31
N ILE A 84 0.45 15.54 9.89
CA ILE A 84 0.53 14.14 10.33
C ILE A 84 1.88 13.83 10.98
N GLU A 85 1.97 12.71 11.72
CA GLU A 85 3.21 12.32 12.40
C GLU A 85 4.23 11.71 11.42
N SER A 86 3.74 10.97 10.43
CA SER A 86 4.52 10.25 9.43
C SER A 86 5.09 11.17 8.35
N ASN A 87 6.34 10.91 7.94
CA ASN A 87 6.96 11.52 6.76
C ASN A 87 6.61 10.79 5.44
N ASP A 88 5.59 9.93 5.46
CA ASP A 88 5.07 9.19 4.31
C ASP A 88 3.69 9.74 3.91
N GLU A 89 3.58 11.06 3.79
CA GLU A 89 2.33 11.75 3.44
C GLU A 89 1.75 11.23 2.11
N HIS A 90 2.61 10.82 1.16
CA HIS A 90 2.20 10.24 -0.11
C HIS A 90 1.51 8.89 0.04
N ILE A 91 1.87 8.07 1.03
CA ILE A 91 1.20 6.79 1.34
C ILE A 91 -0.18 7.06 1.93
N ILE A 92 -0.28 8.00 2.88
CA ILE A 92 -1.56 8.39 3.50
C ILE A 92 -2.48 9.05 2.46
N ALA A 93 -1.96 9.97 1.65
CA ALA A 93 -2.68 10.61 0.55
C ALA A 93 -3.21 9.57 -0.43
N LEU A 94 -2.36 8.63 -0.89
CA LEU A 94 -2.78 7.54 -1.75
C LEU A 94 -3.89 6.70 -1.09
N ALA A 95 -3.81 6.43 0.21
CA ALA A 95 -4.84 5.67 0.92
C ALA A 95 -6.19 6.37 0.92
N ILE A 96 -6.18 7.69 1.17
CA ILE A 96 -7.38 8.53 1.18
C ILE A 96 -7.99 8.58 -0.23
N ILE A 97 -7.23 9.02 -1.23
CA ILE A 97 -7.73 9.19 -2.61
C ILE A 97 -8.14 7.85 -3.22
N ALA A 98 -7.37 6.78 -3.00
CA ALA A 98 -7.69 5.46 -3.52
C ALA A 98 -8.81 4.74 -2.74
N GLY A 99 -9.23 5.25 -1.58
CA GLY A 99 -10.19 4.60 -0.68
C GLY A 99 -9.67 3.28 -0.10
N VAL A 100 -8.35 3.15 0.10
CA VAL A 100 -7.70 1.93 0.57
C VAL A 100 -7.66 1.89 2.09
N LYS A 101 -8.13 0.79 2.68
CA LYS A 101 -8.14 0.59 4.15
C LYS A 101 -7.17 -0.48 4.62
N ILE A 102 -6.31 -0.99 3.75
CA ILE A 102 -5.26 -1.96 4.10
C ILE A 102 -3.91 -1.47 3.63
N LEU A 103 -3.02 -1.30 4.59
CA LEU A 103 -1.59 -1.13 4.38
C LEU A 103 -0.90 -2.48 4.62
N VAL A 104 -0.12 -2.97 3.66
CA VAL A 104 0.81 -4.07 3.85
C VAL A 104 2.14 -3.45 4.26
N SER A 105 2.48 -3.60 5.54
CA SER A 105 3.74 -3.13 6.11
C SER A 105 4.22 -4.08 7.20
N TYR A 106 5.49 -4.09 7.61
CA TYR A 106 5.97 -4.89 8.74
C TYR A 106 6.46 -4.06 9.93
N ARG A 107 6.50 -4.70 11.10
CA ARG A 107 6.42 -4.04 12.42
C ARG A 107 7.68 -3.33 12.92
N GLU A 108 8.81 -3.39 12.22
CA GLU A 108 10.12 -3.00 12.78
C GLU A 108 10.59 -1.59 12.40
N GLY A 109 9.70 -0.63 12.14
CA GLY A 109 10.17 0.73 11.79
C GLY A 109 9.13 1.84 11.89
N ASP A 110 7.92 1.64 11.37
CA ASP A 110 7.04 2.78 11.08
C ASP A 110 5.90 2.91 12.09
N SER A 111 6.20 3.37 13.31
CA SER A 111 5.17 3.69 14.31
C SER A 111 4.23 4.77 13.80
N ASP A 112 4.77 5.80 13.17
CA ASP A 112 4.05 7.04 12.88
C ASP A 112 3.12 6.82 11.67
N LEU A 113 3.60 6.16 10.62
CA LEU A 113 2.76 5.72 9.50
C LEU A 113 1.61 4.82 10.00
N PHE A 114 1.87 3.95 10.97
CA PHE A 114 0.83 3.07 11.50
C PHE A 114 -0.18 3.83 12.34
N THR A 115 0.25 4.85 13.07
CA THR A 115 -0.61 5.76 13.83
C THR A 115 -1.55 6.48 12.88
N ASP A 116 -1.00 7.17 11.88
CA ASP A 116 -1.77 7.96 10.91
C ASP A 116 -2.70 7.09 10.07
N PHE A 117 -2.22 5.94 9.59
CA PHE A 117 -3.04 5.04 8.78
C PHE A 117 -4.21 4.43 9.57
N LYS A 118 -4.09 4.27 10.89
CA LYS A 118 -5.17 3.76 11.75
C LYS A 118 -6.08 4.87 12.28
N ASN A 119 -5.65 6.13 12.24
CA ASN A 119 -6.45 7.26 12.70
C ASN A 119 -7.75 7.33 11.91
N ARG A 120 -8.89 7.22 12.61
CA ARG A 120 -10.24 7.14 12.01
C ARG A 120 -10.64 8.41 11.27
N GLU A 121 -10.13 9.56 11.69
CA GLU A 121 -10.40 10.86 11.07
C GLU A 121 -9.54 11.07 9.80
N LEU A 122 -8.47 10.29 9.61
CA LEU A 122 -7.64 10.29 8.42
C LEU A 122 -8.01 9.13 7.47
N VAL A 123 -7.57 7.92 7.80
CA VAL A 123 -7.78 6.73 6.97
C VAL A 123 -8.67 5.71 7.67
N GLY A 124 -8.54 5.50 8.98
CA GLY A 124 -9.29 4.46 9.71
C GLY A 124 -9.01 3.05 9.18
N GLY A 125 -7.79 2.84 8.69
CA GLY A 125 -7.36 1.62 8.03
C GLY A 125 -6.85 0.56 9.01
N ARG A 126 -6.35 -0.54 8.44
CA ARG A 126 -5.72 -1.65 9.15
C ARG A 126 -4.38 -1.99 8.50
N VAL A 127 -3.45 -2.46 9.31
CA VAL A 127 -2.12 -2.84 8.83
C VAL A 127 -1.98 -4.37 8.82
N TYR A 128 -1.71 -4.93 7.65
CA TYR A 128 -1.35 -6.31 7.45
C TYR A 128 0.15 -6.47 7.66
N THR A 129 0.55 -7.20 8.69
CA THR A 129 1.96 -7.40 9.05
C THR A 129 2.43 -8.85 8.97
N ARG A 130 1.49 -9.81 8.90
CA ARG A 130 1.77 -11.25 8.96
C ARG A 130 0.62 -12.09 8.41
N LYS A 131 0.89 -13.34 8.03
CA LYS A 131 -0.09 -14.28 7.44
C LYS A 131 -1.36 -14.47 8.26
N ALA A 132 -1.25 -14.41 9.60
CA ALA A 132 -2.40 -14.53 10.49
C ALA A 132 -3.48 -13.45 10.27
N HIS A 133 -3.14 -12.31 9.65
CA HIS A 133 -4.11 -11.25 9.34
C HIS A 133 -4.92 -11.54 8.06
N ALA A 134 -4.48 -12.47 7.21
CA ALA A 134 -5.03 -12.69 5.87
C ALA A 134 -6.53 -12.98 5.89
N GLN A 135 -6.99 -13.87 6.78
CA GLN A 135 -8.40 -14.26 6.86
C GLN A 135 -9.36 -13.10 7.19
N ARG A 136 -8.87 -12.07 7.89
CA ARG A 136 -9.69 -10.92 8.32
C ARG A 136 -9.55 -9.71 7.41
N MET A 137 -8.42 -9.59 6.71
CA MET A 137 -8.06 -8.39 5.96
C MET A 137 -8.14 -8.61 4.44
N LEU A 138 -7.67 -9.75 3.92
CA LEU A 138 -7.63 -10.04 2.48
C LEU A 138 -8.94 -10.68 1.99
N ARG A 139 -10.06 -9.98 2.23
CA ARG A 139 -11.42 -10.39 1.89
C ARG A 139 -11.91 -9.74 0.60
N LYS A 140 -13.13 -10.11 0.17
CA LYS A 140 -13.70 -9.65 -1.11
C LYS A 140 -14.26 -8.22 -1.04
N ASP A 141 -14.62 -7.77 0.16
CA ASP A 141 -15.28 -6.51 0.51
C ASP A 141 -14.32 -5.37 0.86
N THR A 142 -13.01 -5.56 0.74
CA THR A 142 -12.02 -4.59 1.27
C THR A 142 -11.76 -3.36 0.38
N CYS A 143 -12.71 -2.94 -0.46
CA CYS A 143 -12.62 -1.69 -1.23
C CYS A 143 -14.04 -1.30 -1.68
N PRO A 144 -14.50 -0.08 -1.37
CA PRO A 144 -15.67 0.49 -2.01
C PRO A 144 -15.44 0.70 -3.51
#